data_AF-A0A847CP61-F1
#
_entry.id   AF-A0A847CP61-F1
#
_cell.length_a   1.000
_cell.length_b   1.000
_cell.length_c   1.000
_cell.angle_alpha   90.00
_cell.angle_beta   90.00
_cell.angle_gamma   90.00
#
_symmetry.space_group_name_H-M   'P 1'
#
loop_
_entity.id
_entity.type
_entity.pdbx_description
1 polymer ?
#
loop_
_entity_poly.entity_id
_entity_poly.type
_entity_poly.pdbx_seq_one_letter_code
_entity_poly.pdbx_strand_id
1 'polypeptide(L)' 'MTYEERETHEVGVGPWEGDWPEGEQWDRELLAEGDRRNVVDEYRYWTMEAIIADLDTKRHDFHVAIENLQHDFNIGSIV' A
#
# COMPACT_ATOMS: atom_id res chain seq x y z
N MET A 1 -8.36 30.81 17.81
CA MET A 1 -7.48 30.47 16.69
C MET A 1 -6.60 29.33 17.18
N THR A 2 -7.14 28.11 17.11
CA THR A 2 -6.46 26.87 17.53
C THR A 2 -6.08 26.15 16.26
N TYR A 3 -4.77 25.99 16.03
CA TYR A 3 -4.25 25.24 14.90
C TYR A 3 -4.59 23.77 15.15
N GLU A 4 -5.42 23.19 14.29
CA GLU A 4 -5.60 21.75 14.23
C GLU A 4 -4.25 21.14 13.87
N GLU A 5 -3.71 20.39 14.83
CA GLU A 5 -2.54 19.54 14.67
C GLU A 5 -2.86 18.58 13.52
N ARG A 6 -2.25 18.82 12.35
CA ARG A 6 -2.32 17.86 11.25
C ARG A 6 -1.59 16.62 11.73
N GLU A 7 -2.33 15.65 12.23
CA GLU A 7 -1.86 14.28 12.43
C GLU A 7 -1.27 13.81 11.11
N THR A 8 0.05 13.95 10.98
CA THR A 8 0.82 13.32 9.92
C THR A 8 0.69 11.83 10.19
N HIS A 9 -0.36 11.21 9.66
CA HIS A 9 -0.47 9.77 9.63
C HIS A 9 0.80 9.30 8.92
N GLU A 10 1.75 8.74 9.66
CA GLU A 10 2.92 8.12 9.08
C GLU A 10 2.40 6.99 8.19
N VAL A 11 2.35 7.25 6.88
CA VAL A 11 1.84 6.26 5.92
C VAL A 11 2.92 5.21 5.76
N GLY A 12 2.73 4.09 6.42
CA GLY A 12 3.64 2.97 6.36
C GLY A 12 3.70 2.16 7.63
N VAL A 13 4.16 0.93 7.50
CA VAL A 13 4.48 0.04 8.61
C VAL A 13 6.00 -0.14 8.67
N GLY A 14 6.54 -0.24 9.89
CA GLY A 14 7.97 -0.48 10.09
C GLY A 14 8.40 -1.88 9.65
N PRO A 15 9.67 -2.24 9.88
CA PRO A 15 10.17 -3.59 9.66
C PRO A 15 9.31 -4.64 10.37
N TRP A 16 9.27 -5.84 9.80
CA TRP A 16 8.59 -6.98 10.41
C TRP A 16 9.24 -7.36 11.73
N GLU A 17 8.42 -7.48 12.76
CA GLU A 17 8.86 -7.89 14.09
C GLU A 17 8.67 -9.40 14.28
N GLY A 18 9.75 -10.09 14.64
CA GLY A 18 9.72 -11.53 14.93
C GLY A 18 10.19 -12.41 13.77
N ASP A 19 9.76 -13.67 13.77
CA ASP A 19 10.14 -14.64 12.75
C ASP A 19 9.57 -14.26 11.39
N TRP A 20 10.43 -14.26 10.37
CA TRP A 20 10.03 -13.90 9.02
C TRP A 20 9.08 -14.94 8.43
N PRO A 21 7.99 -14.49 7.79
CA PRO A 21 7.05 -15.42 7.17
C PRO A 21 7.70 -16.13 5.97
N GLU A 22 7.31 -17.38 5.76
CA GLU A 22 7.74 -18.18 4.61
C GLU A 22 6.74 -18.00 3.45
N GLY A 23 7.26 -17.91 2.21
CA GLY A 23 6.44 -17.78 1.00
C GLY A 23 7.08 -16.90 -0.05
N GLU A 24 6.73 -17.14 -1.32
CA GLU A 24 7.22 -16.36 -2.47
C GLU A 24 6.53 -15.00 -2.59
N GLN A 25 5.36 -14.84 -1.94
CA GLN A 25 4.62 -13.58 -1.92
C GLN A 25 5.29 -12.52 -1.05
N TRP A 26 6.15 -12.90 -0.10
CA TRP A 26 6.76 -11.98 0.85
C TRP A 26 8.04 -11.36 0.29
N ASP A 27 8.09 -10.03 0.30
CA ASP A 27 9.28 -9.28 -0.08
C ASP A 27 10.21 -9.10 1.13
N ARG A 28 11.40 -9.68 1.03
CA ARG A 28 12.41 -9.65 2.10
C ARG A 28 12.93 -8.25 2.39
N GLU A 29 12.98 -7.37 1.39
CA GLU A 29 13.43 -5.99 1.58
C GLU A 29 12.36 -5.21 2.35
N LEU A 30 11.08 -5.37 2.00
CA LEU A 30 9.98 -4.75 2.73
C LEU A 30 9.87 -5.26 4.17
N LEU A 31 10.07 -6.56 4.39
CA LEU A 31 10.11 -7.13 5.74
C LEU A 31 11.27 -6.54 6.57
N ALA A 32 12.42 -6.24 5.95
CA ALA A 32 13.59 -5.70 6.66
C ALA A 32 13.52 -4.19 6.90
N GLU A 33 13.02 -3.42 5.94
CA GLU A 33 13.06 -1.95 5.96
C GLU A 33 11.71 -1.31 6.34
N GLY A 34 10.64 -2.11 6.29
CA GLY A 34 9.27 -1.65 6.44
C GLY A 34 8.60 -1.33 5.12
N ASP A 35 7.27 -1.37 5.13
CA ASP A 35 6.46 -1.11 3.95
C ASP A 35 5.76 0.25 4.08
N ARG A 36 6.26 1.24 3.34
CA ARG A 36 5.70 2.61 3.28
C ARG A 36 4.76 2.84 2.10
N ARG A 37 4.44 1.80 1.33
CA ARG A 37 3.54 1.91 0.18
C ARG A 37 2.13 2.23 0.65
N ASN A 38 1.34 2.87 -0.20
CA ASN A 38 -0.09 3.01 0.02
C ASN A 38 -0.79 1.77 -0.53
N VAL A 39 -0.80 0.71 0.27
CA VAL A 39 -1.49 -0.54 -0.01
C VAL A 39 -2.38 -0.87 1.18
N VAL A 40 -3.47 -1.59 0.92
CA VAL A 40 -4.30 -2.17 1.98
C VAL A 40 -3.47 -3.11 2.85
N ASP A 41 -3.85 -3.23 4.12
CA ASP A 41 -3.08 -3.98 5.11
C ASP A 41 -2.83 -5.45 4.73
N GLU A 42 -3.75 -6.07 3.97
CA GLU A 42 -3.61 -7.46 3.50
C GLU A 42 -2.41 -7.67 2.56
N TYR A 43 -1.94 -6.61 1.88
CA TYR A 43 -0.85 -6.66 0.91
C TYR A 43 0.45 -6.04 1.42
N ARG A 44 0.51 -5.67 2.70
CA ARG A 44 1.74 -5.17 3.31
C ARG A 44 2.82 -6.23 3.25
N TYR A 45 4.03 -5.80 2.93
CA TYR A 45 5.20 -6.66 2.72
C TYR A 45 5.08 -7.64 1.57
N TRP A 46 3.99 -7.63 0.79
CA TRP A 46 3.89 -8.49 -0.39
C TRP A 46 4.65 -7.89 -1.57
N THR A 47 5.23 -8.77 -2.38
CA THR A 47 5.77 -8.40 -3.68
C THR A 47 4.63 -7.88 -4.56
N MET A 48 4.94 -6.88 -5.40
CA MET A 48 3.95 -6.34 -6.34
C MET A 48 3.37 -7.45 -7.24
N GLU A 49 4.20 -8.41 -7.64
CA GLU A 49 3.79 -9.55 -8.47
C GLU A 49 2.74 -10.43 -7.79
N ALA A 50 2.90 -10.71 -6.49
CA ALA A 50 1.93 -11.50 -5.74
C ALA A 50 0.60 -10.76 -5.55
N ILE A 51 0.65 -9.43 -5.34
CA ILE A 51 -0.55 -8.59 -5.27
C ILE A 51 -1.29 -8.63 -6.61
N ILE A 52 -0.58 -8.45 -7.72
CA ILE A 52 -1.15 -8.53 -9.08
C ILE A 52 -1.78 -9.91 -9.28
N ALA A 53 -1.08 -11.00 -8.96
CA ALA A 53 -1.58 -12.35 -9.14
C ALA A 53 -2.84 -12.62 -8.30
N ASP A 54 -2.91 -12.14 -7.06
CA ASP A 54 -4.09 -12.27 -6.21
C ASP A 54 -5.28 -11.45 -6.76
N LEU A 55 -5.05 -10.20 -7.16
CA LEU A 55 -6.06 -9.37 -7.82
C LEU A 55 -6.55 -10.00 -9.13
N ASP A 56 -5.67 -10.69 -9.85
CA ASP A 56 -5.99 -11.45 -11.05
C ASP A 56 -6.93 -12.63 -10.79
N THR A 57 -6.97 -13.16 -9.56
CA THR A 57 -7.96 -14.18 -9.18
C THR A 57 -9.32 -13.55 -8.81
N LYS A 58 -9.30 -12.32 -8.30
CA LYS A 58 -10.48 -11.58 -7.83
C LYS A 58 -11.12 -10.71 -8.91
N ARG A 59 -10.52 -10.64 -10.10
CA ARG A 59 -11.03 -9.85 -11.24
C ARG A 59 -12.45 -10.30 -11.61
N HIS A 60 -13.42 -9.50 -11.21
CA HIS A 60 -14.68 -9.34 -11.94
C HIS A 60 -14.43 -8.32 -13.07
N ASP A 61 -15.25 -8.28 -14.13
CA ASP A 61 -15.13 -7.33 -15.25
C ASP A 61 -15.41 -5.86 -14.81
N PHE A 62 -14.71 -5.37 -13.80
CA PHE A 62 -14.83 -4.01 -13.28
C PHE A 62 -13.55 -3.26 -13.64
N HIS A 63 -13.63 -2.54 -14.75
CA HIS A 63 -12.56 -1.72 -15.28
C HIS A 63 -12.39 -0.48 -14.38
N VAL A 64 -11.39 -0.46 -13.50
CA VAL A 64 -11.02 0.75 -12.77
C VAL A 64 -10.13 1.59 -13.68
N ALA A 65 -10.70 2.63 -14.30
CA ALA A 65 -9.92 3.63 -15.01
C ALA A 65 -9.33 4.61 -13.97
N ILE A 66 -8.04 4.46 -13.65
CA ILE A 66 -7.28 5.48 -12.90
C ILE A 66 -6.74 6.49 -13.91
N GLU A 67 -7.53 7.51 -14.23
CA GLU A 67 -7.07 8.63 -15.05
C GLU A 67 -6.29 9.60 -14.15
N ASN A 68 -4.96 9.49 -14.18
CA ASN A 68 -4.05 10.41 -13.49
C ASN A 68 -4.02 11.76 -14.25
N LEU A 69 -5.10 12.54 -14.12
CA LEU A 69 -5.21 13.87 -14.72
C LEU A 69 -4.31 14.83 -13.96
N GLN A 70 -3.19 15.16 -14.59
CA GLN A 70 -2.23 16.15 -14.17
C GLN A 70 -2.89 17.55 -14.14
N HIS A 71 -3.58 17.92 -13.06
CA HIS A 71 -3.96 19.32 -12.81
C HIS A 71 -4.28 19.63 -11.33
N ASP A 72 -3.39 20.40 -10.72
CA ASP A 72 -3.51 21.27 -9.55
C ASP A 72 -4.55 21.00 -8.42
N PHE A 73 -3.98 20.76 -7.23
CA PHE A 73 -4.35 21.35 -5.93
C PHE A 73 -5.41 20.74 -5.01
N ASN A 74 -5.94 19.54 -5.22
CA ASN A 74 -6.60 18.79 -4.14
C ASN A 74 -6.50 17.27 -4.38
N ILE A 75 -5.38 16.63 -4.01
CA ILE A 75 -5.38 15.17 -3.79
C ILE A 75 -5.80 14.94 -2.34
N GLY A 76 -7.11 15.03 -2.12
CA GLY A 76 -7.75 14.48 -0.93
C GLY A 76 -8.14 13.05 -1.24
N SER A 77 -7.37 12.09 -0.72
CA SER A 77 -7.68 10.66 -0.59
C SER A 77 -8.14 9.93 -1.87
N ILE A 78 -7.19 9.35 -2.60
CA ILE A 78 -7.46 8.09 -3.31
C ILE A 78 -7.17 6.97 -2.29
N VAL A 79 -8.17 6.12 -2.03
CA VAL A 79 -8.13 4.95 -1.14
C VAL A 79 -7.55 3.72 -1.83
#